data_AF-A0A165DKA0-F1
#
_entry.id   AF-A0A165DKA0-F1
#
_cell.length_a   1.000
_cell.length_b   1.000
_cell.length_c   1.000
_cell.angle_alpha   90.00
_cell.angle_beta   90.00
_cell.angle_gamma   90.00
#
_symmetry.space_group_name_H-M   'P 1'
#
loop_
_entity.id
_entity.type
_entity.pdbx_description
1 polymer ?
#
loop_
_entity_poly.entity_id
_entity_poly.type
_entity_poly.pdbx_seq_one_letter_code
_entity_poly.pdbx_strand_id
1 'polypeptide(L)'
;MAAIVTPQKNVKSIPPTSSPYHPDQATPAPFPVPIGPRPSTKPAWSYAALIGQSINAAPSKRASLSQIYNWISTAYPFYKRSEAGWQNSIRHNLSLNECFVKIKREEGEKGKGCWWGI
;
A
#
# COMPACT_ATOMS: atom_id res chain seq x y z
N MET A 1 32.02 -47.88 -19.77
CA MET A 1 32.31 -47.39 -18.40
C MET A 1 32.82 -45.97 -18.56
N ALA A 2 32.22 -44.87 -18.13
CA ALA A 2 31.23 -44.62 -17.09
C ALA A 2 30.35 -43.42 -17.48
N ALA A 3 29.09 -43.43 -17.03
CA ALA A 3 28.18 -42.29 -17.15
C ALA A 3 28.56 -41.20 -16.14
N ILE A 4 28.63 -39.95 -16.59
CA ILE A 4 28.85 -38.78 -15.74
C ILE A 4 27.46 -38.29 -15.29
N VAL A 5 27.11 -38.51 -14.02
CA VAL A 5 25.91 -37.94 -13.38
C VAL A 5 26.28 -36.56 -12.85
N THR A 6 25.64 -35.52 -13.40
CA THR A 6 25.69 -34.14 -12.85
C THR A 6 24.49 -33.92 -11.91
N PRO A 7 24.63 -33.25 -10.76
CA PRO A 7 23.52 -33.07 -9.81
C PRO A 7 22.51 -32.03 -10.31
N GLN A 8 21.23 -32.39 -10.32
CA GLN A 8 20.13 -31.46 -10.58
C GLN A 8 19.89 -30.56 -9.36
N LYS A 9 19.90 -29.25 -9.59
CA LYS A 9 19.44 -28.24 -8.61
C LYS A 9 17.93 -28.34 -8.50
N ASN A 10 17.47 -28.59 -7.28
CA ASN A 10 16.06 -28.68 -6.91
C ASN A 10 15.33 -27.36 -7.23
N VAL A 11 14.58 -27.31 -8.33
CA VAL A 11 13.69 -26.19 -8.66
C VAL A 11 12.43 -26.35 -7.80
N LYS A 12 12.32 -25.56 -6.73
CA LYS A 12 11.04 -25.39 -6.06
C LYS A 12 10.10 -24.71 -7.06
N SER A 13 9.13 -25.48 -7.52
CA SER A 13 8.01 -25.06 -8.35
C SER A 13 7.32 -23.83 -7.74
N ILE A 14 7.40 -22.69 -8.43
CA ILE A 14 6.55 -21.52 -8.15
C ILE A 14 5.22 -21.80 -8.86
N PRO A 15 4.09 -21.92 -8.16
CA PRO A 15 2.80 -22.05 -8.82
C PRO A 15 2.42 -20.71 -9.48
N PRO A 16 1.73 -20.73 -10.64
CA PRO A 16 1.24 -19.51 -11.26
C PRO A 16 0.00 -19.03 -10.50
N THR A 17 0.12 -17.99 -9.67
CA THR A 17 -1.03 -17.46 -8.93
C THR A 17 -1.71 -16.34 -9.72
N SER A 18 -2.49 -16.71 -10.72
CA SER A 18 -3.67 -15.93 -11.13
C SER A 18 -4.75 -16.17 -10.07
N SER A 19 -4.88 -15.29 -9.07
CA SER A 19 -5.95 -15.39 -8.07
C SER A 19 -6.92 -14.21 -8.19
N PRO A 20 -8.17 -14.45 -8.64
CA PRO A 20 -9.26 -13.53 -8.38
C PRO A 20 -9.63 -13.69 -6.90
N TYR A 21 -9.44 -12.61 -6.14
CA TYR A 21 -10.00 -12.32 -4.82
C TYR A 21 -10.75 -13.49 -4.12
N HIS A 22 -10.07 -14.15 -3.18
CA HIS A 22 -10.70 -14.99 -2.15
C HIS A 22 -10.92 -14.14 -0.88
N PRO A 23 -12.15 -14.04 -0.34
CA PRO A 23 -12.47 -13.16 0.80
C PRO A 23 -11.92 -13.63 2.17
N ASP A 24 -11.19 -14.76 2.24
CA ASP A 24 -10.81 -15.39 3.52
C ASP A 24 -9.31 -15.25 3.88
N GLN A 25 -8.55 -14.40 3.16
CA GLN A 25 -7.18 -14.04 3.53
C GLN A 25 -7.02 -12.52 3.67
N ALA A 26 -7.82 -11.94 4.55
CA ALA A 26 -7.60 -10.59 5.04
C ALA A 26 -6.39 -10.61 6.00
N THR A 27 -5.22 -10.19 5.53
CA THR A 27 -4.45 -9.32 6.43
C THR A 27 -5.29 -8.05 6.51
N PRO A 28 -5.93 -7.74 7.66
CA PRO A 28 -6.79 -6.59 7.73
C PRO A 28 -5.91 -5.39 7.42
N ALA A 29 -6.25 -4.66 6.35
CA ALA A 29 -5.73 -3.32 6.16
C ALA A 29 -5.88 -2.62 7.51
N PRO A 30 -4.83 -1.97 8.04
CA PRO A 30 -4.79 -1.60 9.46
C PRO A 30 -6.02 -0.79 9.88
N PHE A 31 -6.69 -0.10 8.95
CA PHE A 31 -7.88 0.69 9.18
C PHE A 31 -8.93 0.53 8.05
N PRO A 32 -10.23 0.79 8.31
CA PRO A 32 -11.33 0.45 7.41
C PRO A 32 -11.18 1.04 5.99
N VAL A 33 -11.39 0.19 4.98
CA VAL A 33 -11.58 0.63 3.60
C VAL A 33 -13.08 0.60 3.28
N PRO A 34 -13.64 1.61 2.58
CA PRO A 34 -15.01 1.56 2.13
C PRO A 34 -15.28 0.26 1.34
N ILE A 35 -16.27 -0.51 1.80
CA ILE A 35 -16.62 -1.83 1.27
C ILE A 35 -17.49 -1.63 0.03
N GLY A 36 -17.04 -2.17 -1.11
CA GLY A 36 -17.78 -2.18 -2.37
C GLY A 36 -16.82 -2.22 -3.57
N PRO A 37 -17.21 -2.82 -4.71
CA PRO A 37 -16.38 -2.83 -5.91
C PRO A 37 -16.26 -1.39 -6.43
N ARG A 38 -15.15 -0.72 -6.10
CA ARG A 38 -14.82 0.57 -6.72
C ARG A 38 -14.33 0.34 -8.15
N PRO A 39 -14.75 1.18 -9.10
CA PRO A 39 -14.35 1.01 -10.48
C PRO A 39 -12.82 1.10 -10.60
N SER A 40 -12.24 0.26 -11.46
CA SER A 40 -10.80 0.26 -11.77
C SER A 40 -10.35 1.45 -12.61
N THR A 41 -11.23 2.44 -12.82
CA THR A 41 -10.93 3.70 -13.49
C THR A 41 -10.32 4.71 -12.52
N LYS A 42 -9.61 5.71 -13.05
CA LYS A 42 -9.05 6.78 -12.24
C LYS A 42 -10.16 7.49 -11.44
N PRO A 43 -10.08 7.53 -10.10
CA PRO A 43 -11.07 8.24 -9.30
C PRO A 43 -11.03 9.75 -9.57
N ALA A 44 -12.19 10.42 -9.45
CA ALA A 44 -12.31 11.88 -9.55
C ALA A 44 -11.84 12.60 -8.26
N TRP A 45 -10.88 12.02 -7.54
CA TRP A 45 -10.31 12.59 -6.32
C TRP A 45 -8.90 13.10 -6.59
N SER A 46 -8.57 14.27 -6.05
CA SER A 46 -7.19 14.76 -6.03
C SER A 46 -6.32 13.89 -5.13
N TYR A 47 -5.00 13.92 -5.32
CA TYR A 47 -4.09 13.21 -4.43
C TYR A 47 -4.21 13.67 -2.97
N ALA A 48 -4.42 14.98 -2.75
CA ALA A 48 -4.70 15.52 -1.42
C ALA A 48 -5.97 14.90 -0.81
N ALA A 49 -7.06 14.81 -1.58
CA ALA A 49 -8.29 14.17 -1.10
C ALA A 49 -8.08 12.67 -0.78
N LEU A 50 -7.30 11.95 -1.59
CA LEU A 50 -6.98 10.54 -1.34
C LEU A 50 -6.15 10.34 -0.06
N ILE A 51 -5.15 11.20 0.17
CA ILE A 51 -4.35 11.21 1.40
C ILE A 51 -5.26 11.51 2.59
N GLY A 52 -6.11 12.52 2.48
CA GLY A 52 -7.03 12.91 3.55
C GLY A 52 -8.01 11.82 3.93
N GLN A 53 -8.58 11.11 2.95
CA GLN A 53 -9.44 9.95 3.23
C GLN A 53 -8.66 8.83 3.95
N SER A 54 -7.42 8.55 3.53
CA SER A 54 -6.58 7.54 4.18
C SER A 54 -6.24 7.88 5.63
N ILE A 55 -5.86 9.12 5.92
CA ILE A 55 -5.53 9.58 7.28
C ILE A 55 -6.79 9.56 8.16
N ASN A 56 -7.93 10.04 7.64
CA ASN A 56 -9.19 10.06 8.37
C ASN A 56 -9.74 8.66 8.67
N ALA A 57 -9.48 7.69 7.81
CA ALA A 57 -9.83 6.30 8.05
C ALA A 57 -9.02 5.68 9.21
N ALA A 58 -7.83 6.20 9.51
CA ALA A 58 -7.03 5.73 10.64
C ALA A 58 -7.68 6.13 12.00
N PRO A 59 -7.87 5.20 12.95
CA PRO A 59 -8.32 5.46 14.32
C PRO A 59 -7.45 6.49 15.04
N SER A 60 -6.14 6.44 14.83
CA SER A 60 -5.19 7.40 15.41
C SER A 60 -5.10 8.72 14.66
N LYS A 61 -5.92 8.90 13.59
CA LYS A 61 -5.91 10.08 12.71
C LYS A 61 -4.53 10.44 12.18
N ARG A 62 -3.67 9.43 12.08
CA ARG A 62 -2.32 9.52 11.52
C ARG A 62 -1.98 8.26 10.76
N ALA A 63 -1.25 8.41 9.66
CA ALA A 63 -0.82 7.29 8.82
C ALA A 63 0.63 7.48 8.37
N SER A 64 1.36 6.38 8.27
CA SER A 64 2.67 6.37 7.60
C SER A 64 2.50 6.38 6.08
N LEU A 65 3.55 6.75 5.36
CA LEU A 65 3.57 6.74 3.89
C LEU A 65 3.16 5.37 3.31
N SER A 66 3.64 4.27 3.93
CA SER A 66 3.30 2.91 3.51
C SER A 66 1.81 2.61 3.69
N GLN A 67 1.22 3.05 4.81
CA GLN A 67 -0.22 2.87 5.06
C GLN A 67 -1.07 3.68 4.09
N ILE A 68 -0.66 4.90 3.74
CA ILE A 68 -1.33 5.72 2.73
C ILE A 68 -1.35 5.00 1.38
N TYR A 69 -0.20 4.46 0.95
CA TYR A 69 -0.15 3.70 -0.29
C TYR A 69 -1.05 2.48 -0.27
N ASN A 70 -1.01 1.70 0.81
CA ASN A 70 -1.80 0.49 0.93
C ASN A 70 -3.30 0.83 0.91
N TRP A 71 -3.74 1.79 1.74
CA TRP A 71 -5.13 2.21 1.78
C TRP A 71 -5.63 2.68 0.42
N ILE A 72 -4.88 3.52 -0.29
CA ILE A 72 -5.27 4.01 -1.63
C ILE A 72 -5.37 2.85 -2.63
N SER A 73 -4.40 1.94 -2.67
CA SER A 73 -4.41 0.83 -3.62
C SER A 73 -5.50 -0.20 -3.35
N THR A 74 -5.88 -0.39 -2.07
CA THR A 74 -6.98 -1.26 -1.67
C THR A 74 -8.33 -0.59 -1.92
N ALA A 75 -8.43 0.70 -1.64
CA ALA A 75 -9.65 1.48 -1.86
C ALA A 75 -9.92 1.65 -3.36
N TYR A 76 -8.91 1.99 -4.14
CA TYR A 76 -9.01 2.39 -5.54
C TYR A 76 -8.08 1.52 -6.41
N PRO A 77 -8.57 0.40 -6.97
CA PRO A 77 -7.76 -0.58 -7.70
C PRO A 77 -7.01 -0.01 -8.92
N PHE A 78 -7.40 1.17 -9.40
CA PHE A 78 -6.66 1.94 -10.40
C PHE A 78 -5.20 2.20 -9.98
N TYR A 79 -4.93 2.44 -8.69
CA TYR A 79 -3.59 2.75 -8.19
C TYR A 79 -2.84 1.49 -7.75
N LYS A 80 -2.10 0.88 -8.68
CA LYS A 80 -1.35 -0.37 -8.43
C LYS A 80 -0.08 -0.11 -7.63
N ARG A 81 0.20 -0.93 -6.61
CA ARG A 81 1.40 -0.79 -5.75
C ARG A 81 2.74 -0.93 -6.50
N SER A 82 2.76 -1.55 -7.67
CA SER A 82 3.95 -1.64 -8.52
C SER A 82 4.30 -0.33 -9.25
N GLU A 83 3.36 0.61 -9.36
CA GLU A 83 3.56 1.83 -10.14
C GLU A 83 4.14 2.95 -9.27
N ALA A 84 5.33 3.44 -9.63
CA ALA A 84 6.02 4.48 -8.88
C ALA A 84 5.46 5.90 -9.11
N GLY A 85 4.79 6.14 -10.26
CA GLY A 85 4.36 7.48 -10.67
C GLY A 85 3.36 8.14 -9.71
N TRP A 86 2.28 7.45 -9.36
CA TRP A 86 1.32 7.96 -8.39
C TRP A 86 1.91 8.03 -6.98
N GLN A 87 2.79 7.11 -6.59
CA GLN A 87 3.47 7.14 -5.29
C GLN A 87 4.37 8.38 -5.17
N ASN A 88 5.01 8.79 -6.26
CA ASN A 88 5.75 10.05 -6.29
C ASN A 88 4.84 11.25 -6.09
N SER A 89 3.68 11.24 -6.76
CA SER A 89 2.68 12.30 -6.60
C SER A 89 2.17 12.38 -5.15
N ILE A 90 1.99 11.24 -4.46
CA ILE A 90 1.63 11.21 -3.04
C ILE A 90 2.72 11.84 -2.16
N ARG A 91 4.00 11.46 -2.34
CA ARG A 91 5.12 12.05 -1.57
C ARG A 91 5.22 13.55 -1.79
N HIS A 92 5.07 13.99 -3.03
CA HIS A 92 5.07 15.39 -3.39
C HIS A 92 3.92 16.15 -2.69
N ASN A 93 2.70 15.61 -2.71
CA ASN A 93 1.54 16.25 -2.09
C ASN A 93 1.64 16.35 -0.57
N LEU A 94 2.23 15.35 0.09
CA LEU A 94 2.46 15.37 1.54
C LEU A 94 3.38 16.53 1.96
N SER A 95 4.37 16.87 1.15
CA SER A 95 5.27 18.00 1.43
C SER A 95 4.76 19.33 0.90
N LEU A 96 3.93 19.33 -0.15
CA LEU A 96 3.46 20.56 -0.81
C LEU A 96 2.27 21.20 -0.09
N ASN A 97 1.34 20.40 0.46
CA ASN A 97 0.14 20.94 1.09
C ASN A 97 0.36 21.10 2.60
N GLU A 98 0.19 22.32 3.11
CA GLU A 98 0.33 22.65 4.54
C GLU A 98 -0.66 21.88 5.44
N CYS A 99 -1.77 21.41 4.89
CA CYS A 99 -2.74 20.60 5.60
C CYS A 99 -2.19 19.22 6.04
N PHE A 100 -1.04 18.78 5.51
CA PHE A 100 -0.42 17.52 5.94
C PHE A 100 0.76 17.79 6.84
N VAL A 101 0.62 17.43 8.11
CA VAL A 101 1.64 17.68 9.12
C VAL A 101 2.50 16.44 9.35
N LYS A 102 3.81 16.66 9.40
CA LYS A 102 4.80 15.63 9.73
C LYS A 102 4.88 15.45 11.25
N ILE A 103 4.47 14.29 11.74
CA ILE A 103 4.48 13.96 13.17
C ILE A 103 5.65 13.02 13.46
N LYS A 104 6.47 13.36 14.46
CA LYS A 104 7.60 12.52 14.90
C LYS A 104 7.06 11.24 15.56
N ARG A 105 7.73 10.12 15.31
CA ARG A 105 7.46 8.87 16.05
C ARG A 105 7.93 9.00 17.49
N GLU A 106 7.23 8.35 18.40
CA GLU A 106 7.63 8.29 19.81
C GLU A 106 8.93 7.49 19.98
N GLU A 107 9.68 7.79 21.03
CA GLU A 107 10.90 7.06 21.33
C GLU A 107 10.56 5.60 21.69
N GLY A 108 11.15 4.65 20.96
CA GLY A 108 10.83 3.22 21.07
C GLY A 108 9.79 2.71 20.06
N GLU A 109 9.10 3.58 19.32
CA GLU A 109 8.13 3.16 18.31
C GLU A 109 8.83 2.65 17.04
N LYS A 110 8.74 1.33 16.78
CA LYS A 110 9.36 0.70 15.61
C LYS A 110 8.67 1.14 14.31
N GLY A 111 9.48 1.50 13.30
CA GLY A 111 9.05 1.61 11.91
C GLY A 111 9.78 2.69 11.13
N LYS A 112 9.59 2.69 9.81
CA LYS A 112 10.29 3.60 8.89
C LYS A 112 9.53 4.93 8.75
N GLY A 113 10.29 6.02 8.68
CA GLY A 113 9.77 7.35 8.38
C GLY A 113 8.97 7.98 9.52
N CYS A 114 8.12 8.93 9.17
CA CYS A 114 7.28 9.70 10.08
C CYS A 114 5.81 9.29 10.00
N TRP A 115 5.02 9.80 10.92
CA TRP A 115 3.57 9.84 10.82
C TRP A 115 3.14 11.08 10.02
N TRP A 116 2.04 10.97 9.29
CA TRP A 116 1.36 12.08 8.64
C TRP A 116 -0.03 12.24 9.23
N GLY A 117 -0.38 13.46 9.64
CA GLY A 117 -1.71 13.85 10.12
C GLY A 117 -2.31 14.98 9.28
N ILE A 118 -3.53 15.38 9.65
CA ILE A 118 -4.22 16.59 9.18
C ILE A 118 -4.56 17.42 10.41
#